data_AF-B7R0P0-F1
#
_entry.id   AF-B7R0P0-F1
#
_cell.length_a   1.000
_cell.length_b   1.000
_cell.length_c   1.000
_cell.angle_alpha   90.00
_cell.angle_beta   90.00
_cell.angle_gamma   90.00
#
_symmetry.space_group_name_H-M   'P 1'
#
loop_
_entity.id
_entity.type
_entity.pdbx_description
1 polymer ?
#
loop_
_entity_poly.entity_id
_entity_poly.type
_entity_poly.pdbx_seq_one_letter_code
_entity_poly.pdbx_strand_id
1 'polypeptide(L)'
;MGKKAEIRKLLQEAYEFGYFIGYRGHSEWISWVRDRKEEIYRRAKELGVYDLVKSAYNRGKLEGSNRRQEEINLGLIEKGKLTEEEVKPRVEVMEAEEEGEPLEVEFARFLQTTRLILPPEFLDTLKHLEIPRMLKLGEE
;
A
#
# COMPACT_ATOMS: atom_id res chain seq x y z
N MET A 1 -18.94 -14.43 1.08
CA MET A 1 -18.71 -13.06 0.56
C MET A 1 -19.00 -13.05 -0.93
N GLY A 2 -19.59 -12.00 -1.49
CA GLY A 2 -19.74 -11.91 -2.95
C GLY A 2 -18.40 -11.68 -3.65
N LYS A 3 -18.19 -12.25 -4.84
CA LYS A 3 -16.95 -12.13 -5.64
C LYS A 3 -16.41 -10.68 -5.73
N LYS A 4 -17.30 -9.70 -5.86
CA LYS A 4 -16.96 -8.27 -5.90
C LYS A 4 -16.33 -7.74 -4.60
N ALA A 5 -16.86 -8.16 -3.45
CA ALA A 5 -16.32 -7.75 -2.15
C ALA A 5 -14.93 -8.36 -1.93
N GLU A 6 -14.72 -9.58 -2.41
CA GLU A 6 -13.42 -10.25 -2.36
C GLU A 6 -12.37 -9.57 -3.24
N ILE A 7 -12.73 -9.24 -4.50
CA ILE A 7 -11.84 -8.49 -5.39
C ILE A 7 -11.50 -7.11 -4.78
N ARG A 8 -12.49 -6.41 -4.21
CA ARG A 8 -12.26 -5.13 -3.54
C ARG A 8 -11.27 -5.25 -2.38
N LYS A 9 -11.43 -6.29 -1.55
CA LYS A 9 -10.51 -6.54 -0.43
C LYS A 9 -9.09 -6.83 -0.94
N LEU A 10 -8.96 -7.62 -2.00
CA LEU A 10 -7.66 -7.95 -2.58
C LEU A 10 -6.98 -6.73 -3.21
N LEU A 11 -7.73 -5.83 -3.83
CA LEU A 11 -7.21 -4.56 -4.36
C LEU A 11 -6.71 -3.65 -3.24
N GLN A 12 -7.50 -3.50 -2.17
CA GLN A 12 -7.09 -2.73 -0.99
C GLN A 12 -5.81 -3.29 -0.39
N GLU A 13 -5.76 -4.62 -0.19
CA GLU A 13 -4.59 -5.31 0.36
C GLU A 13 -3.33 -5.10 -0.50
N ALA A 14 -3.46 -5.22 -1.82
CA ALA A 14 -2.35 -5.00 -2.75
C ALA A 14 -1.86 -3.56 -2.71
N TYR A 15 -2.76 -2.59 -2.70
CA TYR A 15 -2.44 -1.17 -2.61
C TYR A 15 -1.73 -0.84 -1.28
N GLU A 16 -2.29 -1.27 -0.16
CA GLU A 16 -1.71 -1.09 1.18
C GLU A 16 -0.31 -1.70 1.30
N PHE A 17 -0.15 -2.93 0.82
CA PHE A 17 1.12 -3.62 0.84
C PHE A 17 2.16 -2.92 -0.04
N GLY A 18 1.78 -2.54 -1.26
CA GLY A 18 2.63 -1.73 -2.13
C GLY A 18 3.07 -0.44 -1.46
N TYR A 19 2.12 0.30 -0.87
CA TYR A 19 2.39 1.54 -0.16
C TYR A 19 3.40 1.36 0.96
N PHE A 20 3.21 0.35 1.82
CA PHE A 20 4.15 0.05 2.89
C PHE A 20 5.58 -0.19 2.36
N ILE A 21 5.73 -1.03 1.32
CA ILE A 21 7.03 -1.30 0.71
C ILE A 21 7.68 -0.03 0.16
N GLY A 22 6.90 0.81 -0.54
CA GLY A 22 7.39 2.08 -1.07
C GLY A 22 7.78 3.07 0.02
N TYR A 23 6.95 3.20 1.05
CA TYR A 23 7.13 4.14 2.15
C TYR A 23 8.34 3.79 3.03
N ARG A 24 8.49 2.52 3.40
CA ARG A 24 9.67 2.06 4.15
C ARG A 24 10.92 1.89 3.29
N GLY A 25 10.74 1.74 1.98
CA GLY A 25 11.81 1.45 1.02
C GLY A 25 12.45 0.08 1.23
N HIS A 26 11.67 -0.91 1.70
CA HIS A 26 12.15 -2.28 1.82
C HIS A 26 12.44 -2.86 0.43
N SER A 27 13.43 -3.76 0.38
CA SER A 27 13.72 -4.53 -0.83
C SER A 27 12.63 -5.59 -1.06
N GLU A 28 12.10 -5.66 -2.28
CA GLU A 28 11.13 -6.70 -2.67
C GLU A 28 11.73 -8.12 -2.65
N TRP A 29 13.05 -8.25 -2.47
CA TRP A 29 13.79 -9.51 -2.42
C TRP A 29 13.83 -10.14 -1.02
N ILE A 30 13.31 -9.47 0.00
CA ILE A 30 13.17 -10.06 1.33
C ILE A 30 12.11 -11.16 1.28
N SER A 31 12.41 -12.35 1.82
CA SER A 31 11.59 -13.57 1.64
C SER A 31 10.12 -13.31 1.93
N TRP A 32 9.81 -12.74 3.10
CA TRP A 32 8.42 -12.46 3.46
C TRP A 32 7.71 -11.49 2.49
N VAL A 33 8.42 -10.48 1.99
CA VAL A 33 7.86 -9.52 1.03
C VAL A 33 7.51 -10.21 -0.28
N ARG A 34 8.42 -11.07 -0.75
CA ARG A 34 8.23 -11.87 -1.95
C ARG A 34 7.05 -12.83 -1.78
N ASP A 35 7.04 -13.61 -0.69
CA ASP A 35 6.03 -14.63 -0.42
C ASP A 35 4.64 -13.99 -0.32
N ARG A 36 4.54 -12.85 0.37
CA ARG A 36 3.28 -12.10 0.49
C ARG A 36 2.80 -11.54 -0.84
N LYS A 37 3.71 -10.98 -1.66
CA LYS A 37 3.37 -10.50 -3.00
C LYS A 37 2.89 -11.64 -3.91
N GLU A 38 3.57 -12.78 -3.87
CA GLU A 38 3.19 -13.97 -4.64
C GLU A 38 1.81 -14.49 -4.23
N GLU A 39 1.48 -14.49 -2.93
CA GLU A 39 0.16 -14.85 -2.42
C GLU A 39 -0.96 -13.92 -2.93
N ILE A 40 -0.75 -12.60 -2.89
CA ILE A 40 -1.70 -11.60 -3.43
C ILE A 40 -1.93 -11.87 -4.93
N TYR A 41 -0.86 -12.10 -5.68
CA TYR A 41 -0.91 -12.34 -7.12
C TYR A 41 -1.54 -13.67 -7.50
N ARG A 42 -1.32 -14.73 -6.70
CA ARG A 42 -1.99 -16.02 -6.91
C ARG A 42 -3.51 -15.88 -6.77
N ARG A 43 -3.98 -15.27 -5.69
CA ARG A 43 -5.41 -14.98 -5.47
C ARG A 43 -5.99 -14.12 -6.61
N ALA A 44 -5.21 -13.16 -7.11
CA ALA A 44 -5.65 -12.31 -8.22
C ALA A 44 -5.82 -13.09 -9.53
N LYS A 45 -4.97 -14.09 -9.79
CA LYS A 45 -5.11 -14.99 -10.97
C LYS A 45 -6.35 -15.86 -10.86
N GLU A 46 -6.61 -16.44 -9.70
CA GLU A 46 -7.80 -17.25 -9.43
C GLU A 46 -9.10 -16.46 -9.65
N LEU A 47 -9.09 -15.17 -9.33
CA LEU A 47 -10.23 -14.26 -9.51
C LEU A 47 -10.31 -13.62 -10.91
N GLY A 48 -9.30 -13.80 -11.76
CA GLY A 48 -9.22 -13.22 -13.10
C GLY A 48 -8.95 -11.70 -13.13
N VAL A 49 -8.33 -11.15 -12.08
CA VAL A 49 -8.09 -9.71 -11.87
C VAL A 49 -6.62 -9.36 -11.68
N TYR A 50 -5.72 -10.21 -12.16
CA TYR A 50 -4.27 -10.09 -11.95
C TYR A 50 -3.71 -8.71 -12.30
N ASP A 51 -4.00 -8.18 -13.50
CA ASP A 51 -3.45 -6.90 -13.95
C ASP A 51 -3.97 -5.72 -13.12
N LEU A 52 -5.22 -5.79 -12.68
CA LEU A 52 -5.83 -4.78 -11.83
C LEU A 52 -5.15 -4.75 -10.44
N VAL A 53 -4.94 -5.92 -9.85
CA VAL A 53 -4.26 -6.08 -8.56
C VAL A 53 -2.78 -5.67 -8.64
N LYS A 54 -2.08 -6.07 -9.70
CA LYS A 54 -0.70 -5.64 -9.98
C LYS A 54 -0.61 -4.11 -10.11
N SER A 55 -1.58 -3.49 -10.78
CA SER A 55 -1.64 -2.03 -10.90
C SER A 55 -1.87 -1.35 -9.55
N ALA A 56 -2.75 -1.90 -8.70
CA ALA A 56 -2.99 -1.40 -7.35
C ALA A 56 -1.71 -1.46 -6.49
N TYR A 57 -0.99 -2.58 -6.52
CA TYR A 57 0.30 -2.73 -5.84
C TYR A 57 1.34 -1.70 -6.31
N ASN A 58 1.54 -1.57 -7.62
CA ASN A 58 2.52 -0.64 -8.16
C ASN A 58 2.16 0.81 -7.83
N ARG A 59 0.86 1.15 -7.87
CA ARG A 59 0.37 2.47 -7.51
C ARG A 59 0.66 2.78 -6.04
N GLY A 60 0.32 1.85 -5.14
CA GLY A 60 0.65 1.96 -3.72
C GLY A 60 2.14 2.21 -3.52
N LYS A 61 3.00 1.40 -4.16
CA LYS A 61 4.46 1.52 -4.04
C LYS A 61 4.99 2.88 -4.47
N LEU A 62 4.50 3.41 -5.57
CA LEU A 62 4.87 4.74 -6.05
C LEU A 62 4.43 5.83 -5.05
N GLU A 63 3.19 5.79 -4.60
CA GLU A 63 2.64 6.78 -3.67
C GLU A 63 3.33 6.73 -2.31
N GLY A 64 3.62 5.54 -1.78
CA GLY A 64 4.40 5.38 -0.55
C GLY A 64 5.80 5.96 -0.67
N SER A 65 6.49 5.70 -1.79
CA SER A 65 7.82 6.28 -2.06
C SER A 65 7.77 7.80 -2.17
N ASN A 66 6.76 8.35 -2.86
CA ASN A 66 6.58 9.80 -2.96
C ASN A 66 6.30 10.42 -1.60
N ARG A 67 5.44 9.79 -0.79
CA ARG A 67 5.13 10.26 0.56
C ARG A 67 6.36 10.31 1.45
N ARG A 68 7.18 9.25 1.42
CA ARG A 68 8.46 9.22 2.14
C ARG A 68 9.35 10.40 1.71
N GLN A 69 9.45 10.65 0.41
CA GLN A 69 10.26 11.75 -0.12
C GLN A 69 9.72 13.13 0.31
N GLU A 70 8.40 13.32 0.29
CA GLU A 70 7.76 14.54 0.79
C GLU A 70 8.07 14.79 2.27
N GLU A 71 7.97 13.77 3.11
CA GLU A 71 8.25 13.88 4.55
C GLU A 71 9.73 14.19 4.82
N ILE A 72 10.65 13.58 4.08
CA ILE A 72 12.07 13.92 4.13
C ILE A 72 12.29 15.39 3.73
N ASN A 73 11.68 15.82 2.62
CA ASN A 73 11.83 17.20 2.13
C ASN A 73 11.28 18.22 3.13
N LEU A 74 10.11 17.97 3.72
CA LEU A 74 9.52 18.82 4.75
C LEU A 74 10.39 18.89 6.00
N GLY A 75 10.90 17.75 6.48
CA GLY A 75 11.81 17.71 7.63
C GLY A 75 13.11 18.49 7.40
N LEU A 76 13.62 18.51 6.16
CA LEU A 76 14.77 19.34 5.77
C LEU A 76 14.42 20.84 5.75
N ILE A 77 13.24 21.21 5.25
CA ILE A 77 12.77 22.61 5.24
C ILE A 77 12.58 23.13 6.67
N GLU A 78 11.95 22.35 7.55
CA GLU A 78 11.77 22.74 8.96
C GLU A 78 13.11 22.92 9.68
N LYS A 79 14.06 21.99 9.49
CA LYS A 79 15.42 22.13 10.03
C LYS A 79 16.16 23.34 9.44
N GLY A 80 15.93 23.68 8.17
CA GLY A 80 16.53 24.83 7.51
C GLY A 80 15.94 26.19 7.94
N LYS A 81 14.70 26.21 8.46
CA LYS A 81 14.08 27.42 9.03
C LYS A 81 14.52 27.72 10.47
N LEU A 82 15.08 26.74 11.18
CA LEU A 82 15.54 26.86 12.57
C LEU A 82 16.89 27.59 12.72
N THR A 83 17.28 28.43 11.75
CA THR A 83 18.43 29.34 11.86
C THR A 83 17.96 30.77 12.11
N GLU A 84 17.62 31.05 13.36
CA GLU A 84 18.06 32.21 14.15
C GLU A 84 17.35 32.14 15.50
N GLU A 85 18.13 31.78 16.52
CA GLU A 85 17.77 31.67 17.94
C GLU A 85 16.74 30.60 18.36
N GLU A 86 17.10 29.95 19.46
CA GLU A 86 16.28 29.11 20.34
C GLU A 86 16.18 27.60 20.07
N VAL A 87 16.86 26.90 21.00
CA VAL A 87 16.60 25.56 21.52
C VAL A 87 16.77 24.42 20.51
N LYS A 88 17.89 23.71 20.66
CA LYS A 88 18.00 22.31 20.22
C LYS A 88 16.81 21.53 20.81
N PRO A 89 15.81 21.08 20.04
CA PRO A 89 15.21 19.83 20.43
C PRO A 89 16.32 18.82 20.17
N ARG A 90 16.72 18.09 21.21
CA ARG A 90 17.33 16.79 20.98
C ARG A 90 16.28 16.06 20.15
N VAL A 91 16.47 16.01 18.84
CA VAL A 91 15.85 14.99 18.02
C VAL A 91 16.45 13.74 18.63
N GLU A 92 15.71 13.13 19.55
CA GLU A 92 15.79 11.69 19.69
C GLU A 92 15.52 11.20 18.28
N VAL A 93 16.61 11.01 17.53
CA VAL A 93 16.66 9.91 16.61
C VAL A 93 16.25 8.78 17.53
N MET A 94 14.98 8.39 17.48
CA MET A 94 14.65 7.03 17.79
C MET A 94 15.47 6.26 16.75
N GLU A 95 16.73 6.00 17.11
CA GLU A 95 17.31 4.69 16.94
C GLU A 95 16.27 3.79 17.60
N ALA A 96 15.21 3.48 16.84
CA ALA A 96 14.32 2.42 17.19
C ALA A 96 15.28 1.24 17.29
N GLU A 97 15.52 0.83 18.53
CA GLU A 97 16.36 -0.29 18.88
C GLU A 97 15.96 -1.42 17.92
N GLU A 98 16.81 -1.68 16.92
CA GLU A 98 16.60 -2.73 15.93
C GLU A 98 16.88 -4.08 16.61
N GLU A 99 16.14 -4.41 17.67
CA GLU A 99 15.78 -5.81 17.89
C GLU A 99 14.69 -6.12 16.85
N GLY A 100 15.15 -6.44 15.64
CA GLY A 100 14.38 -6.46 14.40
C GLY A 100 13.01 -7.11 14.54
N GLU A 101 11.98 -6.26 14.65
CA GLU A 101 10.59 -6.71 14.56
C GLU A 101 10.40 -7.39 13.19
N PRO A 102 9.75 -8.56 13.14
CA PRO A 102 9.45 -9.18 11.86
C PRO A 102 8.65 -8.23 10.97
N LEU A 103 8.99 -8.13 9.68
CA LEU A 103 8.32 -7.23 8.72
C LEU A 103 6.79 -7.39 8.70
N GLU A 104 6.30 -8.58 9.02
CA GLU A 104 4.87 -8.84 9.17
C GLU A 104 4.22 -8.05 10.31
N VAL A 105 4.91 -7.99 11.45
CA VAL A 105 4.47 -7.23 12.63
C VAL A 105 4.51 -5.75 12.33
N GLU A 106 5.57 -5.29 11.68
CA GLU A 106 5.70 -3.89 11.24
C GLU A 106 4.57 -3.50 10.28
N PHE A 107 4.28 -4.34 9.29
CA PHE A 107 3.19 -4.10 8.35
C PHE A 107 1.84 -4.06 9.04
N ALA A 108 1.56 -5.00 9.95
CA ALA A 108 0.32 -5.01 10.71
C ALA A 108 0.16 -3.74 11.56
N ARG A 109 1.23 -3.30 12.24
CA ARG A 109 1.24 -2.04 13.00
C ARG A 109 1.02 -0.84 12.08
N PHE A 110 1.67 -0.82 10.92
CA PHE A 110 1.52 0.25 9.94
C PHE A 110 0.05 0.44 9.50
N LEU A 111 -0.68 -0.64 9.24
CA LEU A 111 -2.10 -0.55 8.86
C LEU A 111 -3.02 -0.05 9.99
N GLN A 112 -2.61 -0.22 11.25
CA GLN A 112 -3.35 0.31 12.40
C GLN A 112 -3.14 1.83 12.54
N THR A 113 -1.93 2.31 12.26
CA THR A 113 -1.55 3.72 12.40
C THR A 113 -1.86 4.55 11.16
N THR A 114 -1.92 3.92 9.99
CA THR A 114 -2.02 4.60 8.70
C THR A 114 -3.28 4.18 7.96
N ARG A 115 -4.23 5.10 7.83
CA ARG A 115 -5.47 4.85 7.09
C ARG A 115 -5.28 5.16 5.61
N LEU A 116 -5.09 4.10 4.82
CA LEU A 116 -4.98 4.17 3.37
C LEU A 116 -6.33 3.92 2.69
N ILE A 117 -6.67 4.73 1.70
CA ILE A 117 -7.91 4.58 0.93
C ILE A 117 -7.52 4.15 -0.48
N LEU A 118 -8.12 3.05 -0.97
CA LEU A 118 -7.92 2.61 -2.35
C LEU A 118 -8.30 3.75 -3.33
N PRO A 119 -7.43 4.07 -4.32
CA PRO A 119 -7.72 5.11 -5.29
C PRO A 119 -9.03 4.87 -6.05
N PRO A 120 -9.78 5.94 -6.38
CA PRO A 120 -11.12 5.83 -6.96
C PRO A 120 -11.13 5.11 -8.32
N GLU A 121 -10.06 5.19 -9.10
CA GLU A 121 -9.97 4.48 -10.39
C GLU A 121 -10.14 2.95 -10.23
N PHE A 122 -9.65 2.37 -9.14
CA PHE A 122 -9.82 0.95 -8.84
C PHE A 122 -11.25 0.63 -8.35
N LEU A 123 -11.95 1.60 -7.75
CA LEU A 123 -13.35 1.42 -7.36
C LEU A 123 -14.29 1.48 -8.57
N ASP A 124 -13.95 2.29 -9.57
CA ASP A 124 -14.73 2.40 -10.79
C ASP A 124 -14.59 1.16 -11.68
N THR A 125 -13.39 0.60 -11.81
CA THR A 125 -13.17 -0.67 -12.54
C THR A 125 -13.98 -1.84 -11.94
N LEU A 126 -14.17 -1.89 -10.62
CA LEU A 126 -15.05 -2.88 -9.98
C LEU A 126 -16.52 -2.77 -10.41
N LYS A 127 -17.00 -1.60 -10.84
CA LYS A 127 -18.38 -1.43 -11.34
C LYS A 127 -18.57 -2.10 -12.71
N HIS A 128 -17.51 -2.16 -13.51
CA HIS A 128 -17.53 -2.68 -14.88
C HIS A 128 -17.25 -4.19 -14.96
N LEU A 129 -16.82 -4.82 -13.87
CA LEU A 129 -16.65 -6.28 -13.78
C LEU A 129 -17.99 -7.05 -13.71
N GLU A 130 -19.11 -6.35 -13.55
CA GLU A 130 -20.43 -6.96 -13.69
C GLU A 130 -20.78 -7.10 -15.17
N ILE A 131 -21.13 -8.32 -15.59
CA ILE A 131 -21.77 -8.56 -16.88
C ILE A 131 -22.99 -7.60 -16.95
N PRO A 132 -23.04 -6.67 -17.93
CA PRO A 132 -24.17 -5.77 -18.09
C PRO A 132 -25.49 -6.54 -18.02
N ARG A 133 -26.51 -6.03 -17.31
CA ARG A 133 -27.81 -6.72 -17.18
C ARG A 133 -28.39 -7.14 -18.54
N MET A 134 -28.03 -6.41 -19.60
CA MET A 134 -28.41 -6.64 -21.00
C MET A 134 -27.87 -7.97 -21.57
N LEU A 135 -26.75 -8.49 -21.05
CA LEU A 135 -26.15 -9.78 -21.44
C LEU A 135 -26.66 -10.96 -20.59
N LYS A 136 -27.52 -10.72 -19.59
CA LYS A 136 -28.19 -11.78 -18.81
C LYS A 136 -29.53 -12.23 -19.42
N LEU A 137 -29.95 -11.62 -20.53
CA LEU A 137 -31.16 -11.97 -21.26
C LEU A 137 -30.81 -13.06 -22.30
N GLY A 138 -30.79 -14.31 -21.89
CA GLY A 138 -30.44 -15.44 -22.78
C GLY A 138 -30.32 -16.79 -22.09
N GLU A 139 -30.32 -16.83 -20.76
CA GLU A 139 -30.51 -18.07 -19.99
C GLU A 139 -31.97 -18.08 -19.51
N GLU A 140 -32.85 -18.67 -20.33
CA GLU A 140 -34.17 -19.19 -19.93
C GLU A 140 -34.01 -20.39 -18.99
#